data_AF-A0A3P7EGM4-F1
#
_entry.id   AF-A0A3P7EGM4-F1
#
_cell.length_a   1.000
_cell.length_b   1.000
_cell.length_c   1.000
_cell.angle_alpha   90.00
_cell.angle_beta   90.00
_cell.angle_gamma   90.00
#
_symmetry.space_group_name_H-M   'P 1'
#
loop_
_entity.id
_entity.type
_entity.pdbx_description
1 polymer ?
#
loop_
_entity_poly.entity_id
_entity_poly.type
_entity_poly.pdbx_seq_one_letter_code
_entity_poly.pdbx_strand_id
1 'polypeptide(L)'
;MEKVESELAQVEEEAEEDIACPKTLEIGQEGGGLSSASANGSASSTNLTGQKSGDKFSPEPREEEGPPSAKMMMDTFLTQLPKCVNRDLIDRAAYDFCVNLNKKPNRRRLANALASVPRTRYDLLPFYARFVATLNPVMPDLSQDLNNALLQEFRWHLHKKDQVNLESKLKTVRFIGTCLASKVGVI
;
A
#
# COMPACT_ATOMS: atom_id res chain seq x y z
N MET A 1 -12.63 17.38 -40.76
CA MET A 1 -13.47 16.95 -39.63
C MET A 1 -13.33 15.45 -39.42
N GLU A 2 -13.54 14.65 -40.46
CA GLU A 2 -13.40 13.17 -40.42
C GLU A 2 -12.04 12.66 -39.90
N LYS A 3 -10.93 13.36 -40.21
CA LYS A 3 -9.59 13.03 -39.71
C LYS A 3 -9.40 13.29 -38.20
N VAL A 4 -10.16 14.24 -37.64
CA VAL A 4 -10.11 14.59 -36.21
C VAL A 4 -10.98 13.62 -35.41
N GLU A 5 -12.10 13.17 -35.98
CA GLU A 5 -12.93 12.11 -35.39
C GLU A 5 -12.19 10.76 -35.38
N SER A 6 -11.41 10.44 -36.43
CA SER A 6 -10.60 9.22 -36.42
C SER A 6 -9.43 9.30 -35.43
N GLU A 7 -8.79 10.47 -35.27
CA GLU A 7 -7.74 10.67 -34.25
C GLU A 7 -8.33 10.62 -32.83
N LEU A 8 -9.53 11.18 -32.60
CA LEU A 8 -10.20 11.12 -31.30
C LEU A 8 -10.64 9.70 -30.95
N ALA A 9 -11.16 8.95 -31.94
CA ALA A 9 -11.52 7.54 -31.77
C ALA A 9 -10.28 6.65 -31.51
N GLN A 10 -9.15 6.93 -32.18
CA GLN A 10 -7.89 6.24 -31.91
C GLN A 10 -7.36 6.55 -30.50
N VAL A 11 -7.49 7.78 -30.03
CA VAL A 11 -7.12 8.16 -28.65
C VAL A 11 -8.06 7.52 -27.62
N GLU A 12 -9.33 7.31 -27.95
CA GLU A 12 -10.30 6.58 -27.11
C GLU A 12 -10.02 5.07 -27.08
N GLU A 13 -9.61 4.47 -28.20
CA GLU A 13 -9.26 3.05 -28.31
C GLU A 13 -7.89 2.74 -27.64
N GLU A 14 -6.88 3.59 -27.81
CA GLU A 14 -5.60 3.50 -27.08
C GLU A 14 -5.79 3.71 -25.57
N ALA A 15 -6.82 4.44 -25.16
CA ALA A 15 -7.20 4.61 -23.75
C ALA A 15 -7.91 3.38 -23.17
N GLU A 16 -8.46 2.48 -24.01
CA GLU A 16 -9.13 1.23 -23.61
C GLU A 16 -8.15 0.09 -23.35
N GLU A 17 -7.05 -0.03 -24.11
CA GLU A 17 -6.12 -1.16 -23.99
C GLU A 17 -5.31 -1.19 -22.68
N ASP A 18 -5.13 -0.07 -21.99
CA ASP A 18 -4.26 0.02 -20.81
C ASP A 18 -5.00 0.08 -19.46
N ILE A 19 -6.31 -0.24 -19.44
CA ILE A 19 -7.11 -0.26 -18.20
C ILE A 19 -6.91 -1.59 -17.47
N ALA A 20 -5.68 -1.84 -17.03
CA ALA A 20 -5.38 -2.96 -16.16
C ALA A 20 -6.10 -2.78 -14.81
N CYS A 21 -6.77 -3.84 -14.33
CA CYS A 21 -7.35 -3.85 -12.98
C CYS A 21 -6.23 -3.57 -11.95
N PRO A 22 -6.29 -2.47 -11.19
CA PRO A 22 -5.33 -2.24 -10.13
C PRO A 22 -5.44 -3.36 -9.11
N LYS A 23 -4.31 -3.97 -8.72
CA LYS A 23 -4.22 -5.04 -7.70
C LYS A 23 -4.92 -4.70 -6.37
N THR A 24 -5.18 -3.42 -6.12
CA THR A 24 -5.92 -2.87 -4.97
C THR A 24 -7.39 -3.32 -4.91
N LEU A 25 -8.00 -3.76 -6.02
CA LEU A 25 -9.42 -4.09 -6.08
C LEU A 25 -9.74 -5.57 -5.86
N GLU A 26 -8.75 -6.45 -5.90
CA GLU A 26 -8.91 -7.90 -5.70
C GLU A 26 -8.99 -8.31 -4.21
N ILE A 27 -8.66 -7.40 -3.28
CA ILE A 27 -8.73 -7.70 -1.85
C ILE A 27 -10.11 -7.30 -1.33
N GLY A 28 -11.06 -8.22 -1.45
CA GLY A 28 -12.22 -8.27 -0.57
C GLY A 28 -11.75 -8.57 0.85
N GLN A 29 -11.56 -7.53 1.66
CA GLN A 29 -11.38 -7.66 3.11
C GLN A 29 -12.69 -7.29 3.79
N GLU A 30 -13.56 -8.29 3.92
CA GLU A 30 -14.62 -8.29 4.91
C GLU A 30 -14.01 -8.40 6.33
N GLY A 31 -14.54 -7.58 7.25
CA GLY A 31 -14.79 -7.92 8.66
C GLY A 31 -13.68 -8.49 9.56
N GLY A 32 -13.15 -7.62 10.43
CA GLY A 32 -13.26 -7.75 11.90
C GLY A 32 -12.73 -8.98 12.65
N GLY A 33 -11.92 -8.75 13.70
CA GLY A 33 -11.83 -9.66 14.84
C GLY A 33 -10.47 -9.73 15.54
N LEU A 34 -10.27 -8.88 16.55
CA LEU A 34 -9.32 -9.13 17.62
C LEU A 34 -9.80 -10.33 18.45
N SER A 35 -8.94 -11.32 18.72
CA SER A 35 -8.95 -12.10 19.97
C SER A 35 -7.66 -12.91 20.13
N SER A 36 -7.03 -12.68 21.26
CA SER A 36 -6.04 -13.53 21.92
C SER A 36 -6.57 -14.94 22.22
N ALA A 37 -5.72 -15.96 22.16
CA ALA A 37 -5.37 -16.84 23.29
C ALA A 37 -4.76 -18.16 22.82
N SER A 38 -3.83 -18.61 23.66
CA SER A 38 -3.10 -19.88 23.62
C SER A 38 -3.97 -21.06 24.10
N ALA A 39 -3.67 -22.27 23.60
CA ALA A 39 -3.55 -23.55 24.33
C ALA A 39 -4.17 -24.78 23.61
N ASN A 40 -3.28 -25.72 23.26
CA ASN A 40 -3.30 -27.20 23.34
C ASN A 40 -4.59 -28.03 23.20
N GLY A 41 -4.46 -29.15 22.47
CA GLY A 41 -5.16 -30.41 22.81
C GLY A 41 -5.46 -31.38 21.66
N SER A 42 -4.54 -32.33 21.42
CA SER A 42 -4.67 -33.73 20.93
C SER A 42 -5.85 -34.21 20.06
N ALA A 43 -5.54 -34.93 18.97
CA ALA A 43 -5.69 -36.40 18.89
C ALA A 43 -5.19 -37.02 17.56
N SER A 44 -4.24 -37.94 17.71
CA SER A 44 -4.01 -39.23 17.04
C SER A 44 -4.44 -39.48 15.58
N SER A 45 -3.49 -39.92 14.74
CA SER A 45 -3.57 -41.23 14.04
C SER A 45 -2.22 -41.64 13.43
N THR A 46 -1.69 -42.71 14.04
CA THR A 46 -0.84 -43.80 13.54
C THR A 46 -0.35 -43.79 12.08
N ASN A 47 0.96 -43.92 11.85
CA ASN A 47 1.56 -45.20 11.44
C ASN A 47 3.10 -45.20 11.47
N LEU A 48 3.63 -46.34 11.87
CA LEU A 48 5.03 -46.67 12.15
C LEU A 48 5.76 -47.12 10.87
N THR A 49 7.05 -46.80 10.74
CA THR A 49 8.12 -47.69 10.22
C THR A 49 9.48 -46.99 10.25
N GLY A 50 10.54 -47.67 10.74
CA GLY A 50 11.93 -47.40 10.33
C GLY A 50 12.89 -46.81 11.37
N GLN A 51 13.63 -47.67 12.08
CA GLN A 51 14.85 -47.42 12.86
C GLN A 51 15.94 -46.65 12.09
N LYS A 52 16.61 -45.66 12.73
CA LYS A 52 18.05 -45.74 13.09
C LYS A 52 18.55 -44.52 13.89
N SER A 53 19.35 -44.84 14.90
CA SER A 53 20.12 -44.04 15.85
C SER A 53 21.09 -43.01 15.26
N GLY A 54 21.27 -41.88 15.97
CA GLY A 54 22.39 -40.96 15.77
C GLY A 54 22.29 -39.68 16.62
N ASP A 55 22.86 -39.71 17.82
CA ASP A 55 23.16 -38.55 18.67
C ASP A 55 23.91 -37.45 17.89
N LYS A 56 23.31 -36.26 17.78
CA LYS A 56 24.02 -35.01 17.47
C LYS A 56 23.40 -33.84 18.23
N PHE A 57 24.03 -33.53 19.36
CA PHE A 57 24.00 -32.23 20.00
C PHE A 57 24.31 -31.14 18.97
N SER A 58 23.34 -30.27 18.70
CA SER A 58 23.56 -29.04 17.91
C SER A 58 23.14 -27.86 18.77
N PRO A 59 24.01 -26.84 18.93
CA PRO A 59 23.72 -25.69 19.78
C PRO A 59 22.66 -24.81 19.11
N GLU A 60 21.74 -24.27 19.92
CA GLU A 60 20.87 -23.17 19.50
C GLU A 60 21.70 -22.02 18.93
N PRO A 61 21.31 -21.42 17.78
CA PRO A 61 21.81 -20.12 17.43
C PRO A 61 21.05 -19.10 18.27
N ARG A 62 21.74 -18.54 19.27
CA ARG A 62 21.40 -17.20 19.78
C ARG A 62 21.30 -16.27 18.59
N GLU A 63 20.14 -15.63 18.44
CA GLU A 63 19.93 -14.55 17.49
C GLU A 63 20.88 -13.39 17.87
N GLU A 64 22.03 -13.33 17.19
CA GLU A 64 22.80 -12.10 17.08
C GLU A 64 21.98 -11.14 16.22
N GLU A 65 21.40 -10.12 16.85
CA GLU A 65 20.76 -8.97 16.21
C GLU A 65 21.80 -8.20 15.39
N GLY A 66 22.10 -8.71 14.19
CA GLY A 66 22.74 -7.95 13.14
C GLY A 66 21.87 -6.75 12.74
N PRO A 67 22.46 -5.69 12.18
CA PRO A 67 21.70 -4.50 11.80
C PRO A 67 20.52 -4.90 10.90
N PRO A 68 19.29 -4.46 11.20
CA PRO A 68 18.11 -4.89 10.48
C PRO A 68 18.28 -4.60 9.00
N SER A 69 18.04 -5.62 8.17
CA SER A 69 18.14 -5.48 6.73
C SER A 69 17.26 -4.33 6.24
N ALA A 70 17.73 -3.55 5.26
CA ALA A 70 16.99 -2.40 4.72
C ALA A 70 15.56 -2.75 4.25
N LYS A 71 15.33 -4.00 3.87
CA LYS A 71 14.00 -4.53 3.55
C LYS A 71 13.10 -4.58 4.80
N MET A 72 13.61 -5.12 5.91
CA MET A 72 12.88 -5.21 7.18
C MET A 72 12.53 -3.82 7.71
N MET A 73 13.47 -2.87 7.66
CA MET A 73 13.19 -1.47 8.06
C MET A 73 12.04 -0.85 7.25
N MET A 74 12.00 -1.09 5.93
CA MET A 74 10.91 -0.63 5.08
C MET A 74 9.57 -1.32 5.43
N ASP A 75 9.59 -2.62 5.70
CA ASP A 75 8.39 -3.39 6.04
C ASP A 75 7.81 -2.93 7.39
N THR A 76 8.69 -2.68 8.37
CA THR A 76 8.32 -2.10 9.66
C THR A 76 7.73 -0.70 9.47
N PHE A 77 8.37 0.16 8.67
CA PHE A 77 7.87 1.50 8.38
C PHE A 77 6.44 1.48 7.81
N LEU A 78 6.18 0.65 6.80
CA LEU A 78 4.85 0.52 6.20
C LEU A 78 3.81 -0.01 7.19
N THR A 79 4.21 -0.86 8.14
CA THR A 79 3.32 -1.38 9.18
C THR A 79 2.97 -0.32 10.23
N GLN A 80 3.88 0.62 10.51
CA GLN A 80 3.64 1.72 11.46
C GLN A 80 2.91 2.91 10.83
N LEU A 81 3.05 3.11 9.52
CA LEU A 81 2.45 4.25 8.80
C LEU A 81 0.93 4.43 9.04
N PRO A 82 0.10 3.36 9.08
CA PRO A 82 -1.31 3.42 9.49
C PRO A 82 -1.57 3.97 10.90
N LYS A 83 -0.57 4.00 11.78
CA LYS A 83 -0.71 4.50 13.16
C LYS A 83 -0.36 5.98 13.29
N CYS A 84 0.18 6.59 12.23
CA CYS A 84 0.53 8.01 12.18
C CYS A 84 -0.72 8.87 11.92
N VAL A 85 -1.59 8.97 12.92
CA VAL A 85 -2.86 9.73 12.86
C VAL A 85 -2.75 11.15 13.44
N ASN A 86 -1.54 11.63 13.69
CA ASN A 86 -1.26 12.99 14.18
C ASN A 86 -0.28 13.69 13.25
N ARG A 87 -0.39 15.02 13.18
CA ARG A 87 0.52 15.88 12.40
C ARG A 87 2.00 15.63 12.73
N ASP A 88 2.34 15.60 14.01
CA ASP A 88 3.75 15.42 14.42
C ASP A 88 4.27 14.02 14.09
N LEU A 89 3.40 13.00 14.19
CA LEU A 89 3.77 11.62 13.87
C LEU A 89 4.04 11.45 12.38
N ILE A 90 3.20 12.05 11.53
CA ILE A 90 3.36 11.92 10.09
C ILE A 90 4.55 12.74 9.57
N ASP A 91 4.79 13.93 10.14
CA ASP A 91 5.95 14.77 9.81
C ASP A 91 7.25 14.08 10.26
N ARG A 92 7.27 13.47 11.44
CA ARG A 92 8.42 12.67 11.91
C ARG A 92 8.67 11.44 11.05
N ALA A 93 7.62 10.73 10.64
CA ALA A 93 7.72 9.61 9.72
C ALA A 93 8.26 10.05 8.34
N ALA A 94 7.87 11.24 7.87
CA ALA A 94 8.36 11.79 6.60
C ALA A 94 9.87 12.07 6.68
N TYR A 95 10.32 12.67 7.77
CA TYR A 95 11.73 12.90 8.02
C TYR A 95 12.51 11.57 8.07
N ASP A 96 12.03 10.60 8.85
CA ASP A 96 12.67 9.28 8.99
C ASP A 96 12.78 8.55 7.63
N PHE A 97 11.71 8.56 6.83
CA PHE A 97 11.73 7.99 5.49
C PHE A 97 12.76 8.68 4.58
N CYS A 98 12.84 10.01 4.65
CA CYS A 98 13.75 10.80 3.83
C CYS A 98 15.23 10.49 4.14
N VAL A 99 15.58 10.33 5.42
CA VAL A 99 16.97 10.09 5.85
C VAL A 99 17.36 8.63 5.70
N ASN A 100 16.49 7.70 6.08
CA ASN A 100 16.86 6.29 6.24
C ASN A 100 16.40 5.38 5.09
N LEU A 101 15.34 5.75 4.37
CA LEU A 101 14.64 4.84 3.43
C LEU A 101 14.49 5.37 2.00
N ASN A 102 15.06 6.53 1.66
CA ASN A 102 14.93 7.16 0.34
C ASN A 102 15.72 6.43 -0.77
N LYS A 103 15.23 5.26 -1.17
CA LYS A 103 15.72 4.48 -2.31
C LYS A 103 14.61 4.32 -3.33
N LYS A 104 14.95 4.31 -4.63
CA LYS A 104 13.99 4.11 -5.74
C LYS A 104 12.99 2.96 -5.52
N PRO A 105 13.40 1.73 -5.13
CA PRO A 105 12.44 0.66 -4.85
C PRO A 105 11.51 0.95 -3.68
N ASN A 106 12.02 1.59 -2.62
CA ASN A 106 11.21 1.95 -1.44
C ASN A 106 10.17 3.02 -1.76
N ARG A 107 10.50 4.01 -2.61
CA ARG A 107 9.54 5.02 -3.07
C ARG A 107 8.37 4.38 -3.81
N ARG A 108 8.64 3.44 -4.72
CA ARG A 108 7.59 2.70 -5.43
C ARG A 108 6.73 1.85 -4.50
N ARG A 109 7.35 1.18 -3.51
CA ARG A 109 6.62 0.41 -2.48
C ARG A 109 5.72 1.31 -1.62
N LEU A 110 6.23 2.48 -1.25
CA LEU A 110 5.49 3.48 -0.49
C LEU A 110 4.30 4.03 -1.28
N ALA A 111 4.48 4.40 -2.55
CA ALA A 111 3.40 4.85 -3.41
C ALA A 111 2.27 3.81 -3.52
N ASN A 112 2.63 2.54 -3.72
CA ASN A 112 1.66 1.45 -3.77
C ASN A 112 0.92 1.25 -2.43
N ALA A 113 1.64 1.32 -1.31
CA ALA A 113 1.05 1.20 0.02
C ALA A 113 0.08 2.35 0.33
N LEU A 114 0.43 3.58 -0.06
CA LEU A 114 -0.42 4.77 0.07
C LEU A 114 -1.65 4.70 -0.83
N ALA A 115 -1.57 4.09 -2.01
CA ALA A 115 -2.73 3.90 -2.89
C ALA A 115 -3.69 2.80 -2.38
N SER A 116 -3.13 1.76 -1.73
CA SER A 116 -3.85 0.57 -1.24
C SER A 116 -4.51 0.75 0.13
N VAL A 117 -4.86 1.98 0.48
CA VAL A 117 -5.41 2.30 1.80
C VAL A 117 -6.79 1.67 1.99
N PRO A 118 -7.06 1.03 3.15
CA PRO A 118 -8.37 0.45 3.43
C PRO A 118 -9.49 1.48 3.30
N ARG A 119 -10.57 1.11 2.62
CA ARG A 119 -11.75 1.97 2.40
C ARG A 119 -12.43 2.36 3.72
N THR A 120 -12.21 1.59 4.78
CA THR A 120 -12.76 1.85 6.12
C THR A 120 -12.07 2.99 6.85
N ARG A 121 -10.89 3.43 6.41
CA ARG A 121 -10.07 4.44 7.12
C ARG A 121 -9.79 5.69 6.30
N TYR A 122 -10.87 6.41 5.97
CA TYR A 122 -10.81 7.70 5.26
C TYR A 122 -10.13 8.82 6.07
N ASP A 123 -10.07 8.66 7.40
CA ASP A 123 -9.41 9.55 8.35
C ASP A 123 -7.91 9.70 8.07
N LEU A 124 -7.28 8.74 7.39
CA LEU A 124 -5.85 8.78 7.06
C LEU A 124 -5.49 9.65 5.87
N LEU A 125 -6.42 9.82 4.93
CA LEU A 125 -6.19 10.52 3.67
C LEU A 125 -5.53 11.90 3.88
N PRO A 126 -6.00 12.76 4.81
CA PRO A 126 -5.34 14.03 5.08
C PRO A 126 -3.90 13.88 5.55
N PHE A 127 -3.60 12.89 6.40
CA PHE A 127 -2.23 12.66 6.88
C PHE A 127 -1.33 12.17 5.75
N TYR A 128 -1.79 11.25 4.91
CA TYR A 128 -1.03 10.76 3.77
C TYR A 128 -0.83 11.82 2.69
N ALA A 129 -1.84 12.66 2.43
CA ALA A 129 -1.70 13.79 1.52
C ALA A 129 -0.66 14.80 2.03
N ARG A 130 -0.63 15.07 3.34
CA ARG A 130 0.40 15.89 3.99
C ARG A 130 1.78 15.26 3.89
N PHE A 131 1.90 13.97 4.20
CA PHE A 131 3.15 13.22 4.09
C PHE A 131 3.76 13.35 2.69
N VAL A 132 2.96 13.13 1.65
CA VAL A 132 3.39 13.26 0.25
C VAL A 132 3.74 14.71 -0.08
N ALA A 133 2.97 15.69 0.40
CA ALA A 133 3.28 17.10 0.20
C ALA A 133 4.61 17.52 0.83
N THR A 134 4.91 17.05 2.05
CA THR A 134 6.18 17.30 2.74
C THR A 134 7.37 16.69 1.99
N LEU A 135 7.19 15.52 1.37
CA LEU A 135 8.25 14.83 0.64
C LEU A 135 8.42 15.29 -0.81
N ASN A 136 7.38 15.88 -1.41
CA ASN A 136 7.36 16.27 -2.82
C ASN A 136 8.55 17.18 -3.25
N PRO A 137 9.03 18.16 -2.45
CA PRO A 137 10.18 18.98 -2.82
C PRO A 137 11.50 18.20 -2.90
N VAL A 138 11.64 17.11 -2.14
CA VAL A 138 12.87 16.30 -2.08
C VAL A 138 12.80 15.09 -3.00
N MET A 139 11.60 14.53 -3.20
CA MET A 139 11.35 13.35 -4.02
C MET A 139 10.02 13.45 -4.80
N PRO A 140 9.99 14.21 -5.91
CA PRO A 140 8.78 14.37 -6.72
C PRO A 140 8.30 13.07 -7.37
N ASP A 141 9.20 12.11 -7.63
CA ASP A 141 8.88 10.79 -8.19
C ASP A 141 7.79 10.07 -7.38
N LEU A 142 7.85 10.15 -6.05
CA LEU A 142 6.88 9.49 -5.15
C LEU A 142 5.46 10.03 -5.39
N SER A 143 5.36 11.35 -5.48
CA SER A 143 4.10 12.06 -5.73
C SER A 143 3.55 11.73 -7.12
N GLN A 144 4.42 11.66 -8.13
CA GLN A 144 4.02 11.26 -9.49
C GLN A 144 3.51 9.81 -9.53
N ASP A 145 4.25 8.86 -8.96
CA ASP A 145 3.86 7.45 -8.91
C ASP A 145 2.52 7.25 -8.20
N LEU A 146 2.30 7.94 -7.07
CA LEU A 146 1.03 7.88 -6.35
C LEU A 146 -0.13 8.45 -7.16
N ASN A 147 0.06 9.64 -7.77
CA ASN A 147 -0.99 10.25 -8.60
C ASN A 147 -1.36 9.36 -9.79
N ASN A 148 -0.36 8.76 -10.44
CA ASN A 148 -0.58 7.82 -11.53
C ASN A 148 -1.38 6.59 -11.07
N ALA A 149 -1.03 6.00 -9.92
CA ALA A 149 -1.78 4.88 -9.36
C ALA A 149 -3.24 5.23 -9.05
N LEU A 150 -3.50 6.40 -8.47
CA LEU A 150 -4.85 6.87 -8.16
C LEU A 150 -5.67 7.21 -9.41
N LEU A 151 -5.04 7.80 -10.43
CA LEU A 151 -5.70 8.09 -11.70
C LEU A 151 -6.07 6.81 -12.44
N GLN A 152 -5.19 5.81 -12.46
CA GLN A 152 -5.50 4.50 -13.03
C GLN A 152 -6.67 3.83 -12.30
N GLU A 153 -6.68 3.87 -10.96
CA GLU A 153 -7.81 3.38 -10.17
C GLU A 153 -9.10 4.15 -10.48
N PHE A 154 -9.03 5.46 -10.64
CA PHE A 154 -10.18 6.29 -11.00
C PHE A 154 -10.72 5.96 -12.39
N ARG A 155 -9.86 5.82 -13.41
CA ARG A 155 -10.24 5.44 -14.78
C ARG A 155 -10.93 4.07 -14.79
N TRP A 156 -10.37 3.10 -14.07
CA TRP A 156 -10.97 1.79 -13.92
C TRP A 156 -12.38 1.86 -13.29
N HIS A 157 -12.52 2.66 -12.23
CA HIS A 157 -13.80 2.87 -11.54
C HIS A 157 -14.86 3.55 -12.41
N LEU A 158 -14.45 4.44 -13.32
CA LEU A 158 -15.35 5.09 -14.28
C LEU A 158 -15.81 4.12 -15.37
N HIS A 159 -14.91 3.27 -15.85
CA HIS A 159 -15.22 2.28 -16.88
C HIS A 159 -16.16 1.19 -16.36
N LYS A 160 -15.96 0.72 -15.12
CA LYS A 160 -16.86 -0.23 -14.47
C LYS A 160 -18.09 0.51 -13.91
N LYS A 161 -19.22 0.44 -14.62
CA LYS A 161 -20.55 0.93 -14.19
C LYS A 161 -21.15 0.16 -12.99
N ASP A 162 -20.32 -0.46 -12.17
CA ASP A 162 -20.74 -1.18 -10.97
C ASP A 162 -21.11 -0.18 -9.85
N GLN A 163 -22.36 -0.24 -9.42
CA GLN A 163 -22.88 0.54 -8.28
C GLN A 163 -22.52 -0.07 -6.92
N VAL A 164 -22.05 -1.32 -6.89
CA VAL A 164 -21.72 -2.06 -5.65
C VAL A 164 -20.46 -1.51 -4.95
N ASN A 165 -19.55 -0.85 -5.69
CA ASN A 165 -18.26 -0.39 -5.19
C ASN A 165 -18.19 1.12 -4.89
N LEU A 166 -19.29 1.73 -4.41
CA LEU A 166 -19.35 3.17 -4.13
C LEU A 166 -18.27 3.65 -3.15
N GLU A 167 -17.96 2.86 -2.13
CA GLU A 167 -16.93 3.17 -1.13
C GLU A 167 -15.52 3.29 -1.75
N SER A 168 -15.20 2.45 -2.72
CA SER A 168 -13.93 2.48 -3.47
C SER A 168 -13.83 3.73 -4.32
N LYS A 169 -14.92 4.08 -5.00
CA LYS A 169 -15.02 5.28 -5.83
C LYS A 169 -14.84 6.53 -4.99
N LEU A 170 -15.52 6.59 -3.84
CA LEU A 170 -15.39 7.68 -2.87
C LEU A 170 -13.98 7.77 -2.28
N LYS A 171 -13.32 6.64 -1.97
CA LYS A 171 -11.92 6.63 -1.52
C LYS A 171 -11.01 7.34 -2.52
N THR A 172 -11.08 6.94 -3.78
CA THR A 172 -10.19 7.42 -4.82
C THR A 172 -10.41 8.90 -5.10
N VAL A 173 -11.67 9.34 -5.24
CA VAL A 173 -12.01 10.75 -5.47
C VAL A 173 -11.60 11.62 -4.28
N ARG A 174 -11.90 11.21 -3.05
CA ARG A 174 -11.49 11.95 -1.85
C ARG A 174 -9.98 12.05 -1.74
N PHE A 175 -9.27 10.96 -2.02
CA PHE A 175 -7.82 10.97 -1.89
C PHE A 175 -7.16 11.87 -2.94
N ILE A 176 -7.61 11.81 -4.19
CA ILE A 176 -7.18 12.76 -5.25
C ILE A 176 -7.45 14.21 -4.81
N GLY A 177 -8.66 14.51 -4.34
CA GLY A 177 -9.01 15.85 -3.88
C GLY A 177 -8.13 16.33 -2.72
N THR A 178 -7.81 15.44 -1.78
CA THR A 178 -6.96 15.76 -0.63
C THR A 178 -5.49 15.99 -1.05
N CYS A 179 -4.96 15.18 -1.98
CA CYS A 179 -3.63 15.37 -2.56
C CYS A 179 -3.52 16.66 -3.38
N LEU A 180 -4.60 17.09 -4.03
CA LEU A 180 -4.64 18.39 -4.72
C LEU A 180 -4.68 19.54 -3.70
N ALA A 181 -5.50 19.42 -2.65
CA ALA A 181 -5.57 20.42 -1.59
C ALA A 181 -4.23 20.61 -0.86
N SER A 182 -3.46 19.54 -0.67
CA SER A 182 -2.13 19.59 -0.01
C SER A 182 -1.11 20.42 -0.79
N LYS A 183 -1.19 20.43 -2.12
CA LYS A 183 -0.33 21.25 -2.99
C LYS A 183 -0.64 22.75 -2.90
N VAL A 184 -1.88 23.10 -2.54
CA VAL A 184 -2.33 24.50 -2.43
C VAL A 184 -2.04 25.08 -1.02
N GLY A 185 -1.46 24.28 -0.11
CA GLY A 185 -1.11 24.71 1.25
C GLY A 185 -2.29 24.78 2.22
N VAL A 186 -3.38 24.05 1.95
CA VAL A 186 -4.66 24.15 2.68
C VAL A 186 -4.80 23.09 3.79
N ILE A 187 -3.72 22.41 4.21
CA ILE A 187 -3.76 21.36 5.26
C ILE A 187 -2.56 21.35 6.21
#